data_AF-A0A166VHY4-F1
#
_entry.id   AF-A0A166VHY4-F1
#
_cell.length_a   1.000
_cell.length_b   1.000
_cell.length_c   1.000
_cell.angle_alpha   90.00
_cell.angle_beta   90.00
_cell.angle_gamma   90.00
#
_symmetry.space_group_name_H-M   'P 1'
#
loop_
_entity.id
_entity.type
_entity.pdbx_description
1 polymer ?
#
loop_
_entity_poly.entity_id
_entity_poly.type
_entity_poly.pdbx_seq_one_letter_code
_entity_poly.pdbx_strand_id
1 'polypeptide(L)'
;MEVLIPFAKDKNGSLAFVDEVESGLECNCFCISCDMPLSAHKYKTNIRRDHFKHAPKVNSKDKPCEISYKRAIFWLCRNILATNSSIRLPRYIGYPSRDKSDEGVLVTDEKVYEYQSKVTLNPAIESAQNEIAILHTNDFDITLILTLEISTYQFSPTYNQKSAIVVVDVEDFRKYVEGKVNGYRDQVESELLEKLGIKYWHYHPKQEQRFTEFYRSRSQKILFAKKEQAQRQREEQNQLAEESELLYNPVYGFQHNPQYKSKPTRAFREIIDLNPAPKQYETRWFRCGYCTNMWQRSSTDVPYSVTETPCPSCNHLIRIG
;
A
#
# COMPACT_ATOMS: atom_id res chain seq x y z
N MET A 1 19.77 34.17 2.46
CA MET A 1 20.17 33.95 1.04
C MET A 1 18.96 34.33 0.19
N GLU A 2 19.10 35.26 -0.76
CA GLU A 2 17.97 35.67 -1.63
C GLU A 2 17.68 34.53 -2.61
N VAL A 3 16.47 33.97 -2.57
CA VAL A 3 16.07 32.87 -3.47
C VAL A 3 16.10 33.40 -4.90
N LEU A 4 16.92 32.76 -5.75
CA LEU A 4 16.89 33.03 -7.18
C LEU A 4 15.57 32.46 -7.72
N ILE A 5 14.65 33.30 -8.18
CA ILE A 5 13.33 32.84 -8.61
C ILE A 5 13.45 32.30 -10.03
N PRO A 6 13.17 31.02 -10.29
CA PRO A 6 13.53 30.42 -11.57
C PRO A 6 12.44 30.62 -12.66
N PHE A 7 11.19 30.86 -12.25
CA PHE A 7 10.04 31.13 -13.12
C PHE A 7 9.08 32.12 -12.45
N ALA A 8 8.19 32.70 -13.23
CA ALA A 8 7.25 33.73 -12.83
C ALA A 8 5.86 33.46 -13.40
N LYS A 9 4.93 34.34 -13.07
CA LYS A 9 3.61 34.43 -13.71
C LYS A 9 3.67 35.52 -14.79
N ASP A 10 3.28 35.20 -16.01
CA ASP A 10 3.16 36.19 -17.08
C ASP A 10 1.91 37.08 -16.87
N LYS A 11 1.72 38.06 -17.77
CA LYS A 11 0.54 38.95 -17.76
C LYS A 11 -0.80 38.22 -17.89
N ASN A 12 -0.82 37.00 -18.41
CA ASN A 12 -2.01 36.17 -18.60
C ASN A 12 -2.24 35.20 -17.44
N GLY A 13 -1.34 35.16 -16.45
CA GLY A 13 -1.41 34.24 -15.33
C GLY A 13 -0.74 32.89 -15.57
N SER A 14 -0.08 32.70 -16.71
CA SER A 14 0.62 31.46 -17.09
C SER A 14 2.05 31.44 -16.55
N LEU A 15 2.62 30.24 -16.41
CA LEU A 15 4.01 30.10 -15.97
C LEU A 15 4.95 30.60 -17.08
N ALA A 16 5.84 31.54 -16.73
CA ALA A 16 6.87 32.06 -17.62
C ALA A 16 8.26 31.76 -17.08
N PHE A 17 9.11 31.21 -17.93
CA PHE A 17 10.49 30.90 -17.57
C PHE A 17 11.41 32.05 -17.94
N VAL A 18 12.49 32.21 -17.18
CA VAL A 18 13.36 33.38 -17.33
C VAL A 18 14.06 33.42 -18.68
N ASP A 19 14.36 32.27 -19.27
CA ASP A 19 14.96 32.10 -20.59
C ASP A 19 14.00 32.48 -21.73
N GLU A 20 12.69 32.31 -21.53
CA GLU A 20 11.63 32.57 -22.52
C GLU A 20 11.19 34.05 -22.59
N VAL A 21 11.52 34.88 -21.59
CA VAL A 21 11.02 36.28 -21.49
C VAL A 21 12.07 37.32 -21.83
N GLU A 22 11.66 38.56 -22.11
CA GLU A 22 12.60 39.68 -22.27
C GLU A 22 13.38 39.96 -20.97
N SER A 23 14.57 40.55 -21.10
CA SER A 23 15.40 40.90 -19.94
C SER A 23 14.84 42.13 -19.20
N GLY A 24 15.15 42.26 -17.91
CA GLY A 24 14.74 43.39 -17.08
C GLY A 24 13.24 43.41 -16.78
N LEU A 25 12.69 44.62 -16.65
CA LEU A 25 11.26 44.84 -16.37
C LEU A 25 10.36 44.63 -17.60
N GLU A 26 10.95 44.53 -18.80
CA GLU A 26 10.21 44.31 -20.05
C GLU A 26 9.56 42.93 -20.11
N CYS A 27 10.00 41.99 -19.26
CA CYS A 27 9.33 40.69 -19.11
C CYS A 27 7.87 40.81 -18.68
N ASN A 28 7.48 41.91 -17.99
CA ASN A 28 6.13 42.11 -17.44
C ASN A 28 5.64 40.90 -16.61
N CYS A 29 6.56 40.29 -15.87
CA CYS A 29 6.30 39.11 -15.04
C CYS A 29 6.02 39.48 -13.58
N PHE A 30 5.27 38.61 -12.91
CA PHE A 30 4.85 38.75 -11.51
C PHE A 30 5.27 37.52 -10.70
N CYS A 31 5.57 37.72 -9.42
CA CYS A 31 5.94 36.64 -8.52
C CYS A 31 4.74 35.73 -8.25
N ILE A 32 4.89 34.42 -8.47
CA ILE A 32 3.82 33.45 -8.24
C ILE A 32 3.40 33.34 -6.76
N SER A 33 4.23 33.84 -5.83
CA SER A 33 3.94 33.75 -4.40
C SER A 33 3.34 35.01 -3.79
N CYS A 34 3.61 36.19 -4.34
CA CYS A 34 3.15 37.47 -3.76
C CYS A 34 2.58 38.45 -4.79
N ASP A 35 2.50 38.04 -6.06
CA ASP A 35 2.06 38.84 -7.22
C ASP A 35 2.81 40.18 -7.42
N MET A 36 3.94 40.39 -6.74
CA MET A 36 4.76 41.58 -6.94
C MET A 36 5.52 41.50 -8.28
N PRO A 37 5.70 42.61 -9.00
CA PRO A 37 6.47 42.66 -10.25
C PRO A 37 7.90 42.13 -10.09
N LEU A 38 8.34 41.39 -11.09
CA LEU A 38 9.68 40.82 -11.20
C LEU A 38 10.46 41.48 -12.35
N SER A 39 11.79 41.43 -12.24
CA SER A 39 12.76 41.78 -13.26
C SER A 39 13.54 40.52 -13.64
N ALA A 40 13.61 40.21 -14.92
CA ALA A 40 14.38 39.07 -15.44
C ALA A 40 15.86 39.45 -15.54
N HIS A 41 16.74 38.65 -14.92
CA HIS A 41 18.19 38.83 -15.02
C HIS A 41 18.78 37.70 -15.83
N LYS A 42 19.18 38.02 -17.06
CA LYS A 42 19.87 37.10 -17.98
C LYS A 42 21.39 37.32 -17.96
N TYR A 43 22.15 36.24 -17.92
CA TYR A 43 23.62 36.27 -17.90
C TYR A 43 24.18 35.58 -19.14
N LYS A 44 24.99 36.33 -19.91
CA LYS A 44 25.65 35.79 -21.12
C LYS A 44 26.74 34.75 -20.82
N THR A 45 27.29 34.81 -19.62
CA THR A 45 28.31 33.88 -19.12
C THR A 45 27.64 32.98 -18.09
N ASN A 46 27.77 31.65 -18.18
CA ASN A 46 27.25 30.66 -17.22
C ASN A 46 27.85 30.76 -15.79
N ILE A 47 28.41 31.92 -15.44
CA ILE A 47 28.90 32.29 -14.10
C ILE A 47 27.73 32.32 -13.10
N ARG A 48 26.55 32.73 -13.55
CA ARG A 48 25.30 32.71 -12.79
C ARG A 48 24.17 32.33 -13.71
N ARG A 49 23.19 31.58 -13.19
CA ARG A 49 21.99 31.25 -13.95
C ARG A 49 21.10 32.47 -14.14
N ASP A 50 20.29 32.38 -15.18
CA ASP A 50 19.20 33.31 -15.39
C ASP A 50 18.20 33.15 -14.24
N HIS A 51 17.69 34.26 -13.74
CA HIS A 51 16.68 34.24 -12.67
C HIS A 51 15.87 35.53 -12.64
N PHE A 52 14.71 35.45 -12.03
CA PHE A 52 13.91 36.61 -11.66
C PHE A 52 14.32 37.15 -10.30
N LYS A 53 14.15 38.47 -10.14
CA LYS A 53 14.21 39.18 -8.87
C LYS A 53 13.03 40.12 -8.74
N HIS A 54 12.61 40.41 -7.53
CA HIS A 54 11.62 41.47 -7.33
C HIS A 54 12.14 42.81 -7.85
N ALA A 55 11.26 43.55 -8.52
CA ALA A 55 11.58 44.85 -9.06
C ALA A 55 12.08 45.81 -7.95
N PRO A 56 13.11 46.63 -8.23
CA PRO A 56 13.57 47.64 -7.27
C PRO A 56 12.41 48.54 -6.84
N LYS A 57 12.30 48.83 -5.53
CA LYS A 57 11.24 49.64 -4.89
C LYS A 57 9.88 48.97 -4.65
N VAL A 58 9.66 47.71 -5.05
CA VAL A 58 8.38 47.02 -4.79
C VAL A 58 8.42 46.10 -3.56
N ASN A 59 9.62 45.76 -3.07
CA ASN A 59 9.77 44.99 -1.83
C ASN A 59 9.34 45.84 -0.62
N SER A 60 8.09 45.71 -0.19
CA SER A 60 7.67 46.24 1.10
C SER A 60 8.46 45.54 2.20
N LYS A 61 9.21 46.28 3.01
CA LYS A 61 9.86 45.71 4.20
C LYS A 61 8.86 45.07 5.16
N ASP A 62 7.59 45.50 5.08
CA ASP A 62 6.50 45.10 5.97
C ASP A 62 5.86 43.76 5.58
N LYS A 63 6.05 43.28 4.35
CA LYS A 63 5.57 41.96 3.88
C LYS A 63 6.62 41.26 3.01
N PRO A 64 7.57 40.53 3.62
CA PRO A 64 8.58 39.79 2.87
C PRO A 64 7.91 38.72 2.00
N CYS A 65 8.41 38.53 0.78
CA CYS A 65 7.93 37.46 -0.08
C CYS A 65 8.32 36.09 0.50
N GLU A 66 7.34 35.20 0.66
CA GLU A 66 7.53 33.84 1.19
C GLU A 66 8.02 32.84 0.13
N ILE A 67 8.42 33.31 -1.05
CA ILE A 67 8.87 32.41 -2.10
C ILE A 67 10.11 31.64 -1.65
N SER A 68 10.02 30.32 -1.75
CA SER A 68 11.07 29.37 -1.41
C SER A 68 11.32 28.44 -2.59
N TYR A 69 12.49 27.78 -2.60
CA TYR A 69 12.76 26.77 -3.61
C TYR A 69 11.72 25.64 -3.57
N LYS A 70 11.22 25.28 -2.37
CA LYS A 70 10.17 24.27 -2.18
C LYS A 70 8.91 24.66 -2.95
N ARG A 71 8.41 25.88 -2.73
CA ARG A 71 7.24 26.42 -3.45
C ARG A 71 7.49 26.47 -4.96
N ALA A 72 8.72 26.81 -5.38
CA ALA A 72 9.06 26.83 -6.78
C ALA A 72 9.01 25.42 -7.43
N ILE A 73 9.56 24.40 -6.77
CA ILE A 73 9.49 23.02 -7.30
C ILE A 73 8.04 22.57 -7.48
N PHE A 74 7.20 22.83 -6.47
CA PHE A 74 5.77 22.50 -6.49
C PHE A 74 5.02 23.13 -7.67
N TRP A 75 5.12 24.46 -7.83
CA TRP A 75 4.49 25.15 -8.95
C TRP A 75 4.96 24.68 -10.33
N LEU A 76 6.24 24.35 -10.46
CA LEU A 76 6.80 23.80 -11.69
C LEU A 76 6.19 22.42 -11.99
N CYS A 77 6.15 21.52 -11.00
CA CYS A 77 5.55 20.21 -11.14
C CYS A 77 4.05 20.31 -11.49
N ARG A 78 3.28 21.21 -10.85
CA ARG A 78 1.87 21.47 -11.21
C ARG A 78 1.73 21.84 -12.68
N ASN A 79 2.57 22.77 -13.15
CA ASN A 79 2.51 23.23 -14.53
C ASN A 79 2.82 22.08 -15.50
N ILE A 80 3.90 21.33 -15.25
CA ILE A 80 4.28 20.17 -16.07
C ILE A 80 3.14 19.15 -16.14
N LEU A 81 2.53 18.81 -15.00
CA LEU A 81 1.40 17.87 -14.96
C LEU A 81 0.17 18.41 -15.69
N ALA A 82 -0.10 19.72 -15.60
CA ALA A 82 -1.24 20.34 -16.26
C ALA A 82 -1.05 20.48 -17.78
N THR A 83 0.19 20.63 -18.26
CA THR A 83 0.50 20.81 -19.70
C THR A 83 0.84 19.51 -20.42
N ASN A 84 1.04 18.42 -19.69
CA ASN A 84 1.27 17.09 -20.25
C ASN A 84 0.04 16.20 -20.14
N SER A 85 0.10 15.01 -20.75
CA SER A 85 -1.04 14.09 -20.82
C SER A 85 -0.73 12.70 -20.28
N SER A 86 0.53 12.38 -20.01
CA SER A 86 0.96 11.05 -19.60
C SER A 86 1.98 11.10 -18.48
N ILE A 87 2.10 10.00 -17.73
CA ILE A 87 3.12 9.81 -16.72
C ILE A 87 3.52 8.33 -16.68
N ARG A 88 4.83 8.06 -16.59
CA ARG A 88 5.36 6.70 -16.45
C ARG A 88 5.49 6.34 -14.98
N LEU A 89 4.88 5.23 -14.59
CA LEU A 89 4.88 4.73 -13.21
C LEU A 89 5.58 3.36 -13.12
N PRO A 90 6.29 3.09 -12.01
CA PRO A 90 7.13 1.91 -11.88
C PRO A 90 6.30 0.63 -11.72
N ARG A 91 6.95 -0.51 -11.84
CA ARG A 91 6.40 -1.80 -11.41
C ARG A 91 6.06 -1.75 -9.91
N TYR A 92 4.92 -2.34 -9.52
CA TYR A 92 4.51 -2.48 -8.12
C TYR A 92 4.46 -3.95 -7.68
N ILE A 93 5.26 -4.27 -6.66
CA ILE A 93 5.20 -5.55 -5.95
C ILE A 93 4.66 -5.26 -4.55
N GLY A 94 3.48 -5.80 -4.26
CA GLY A 94 2.81 -5.67 -2.96
C GLY A 94 3.10 -6.89 -2.09
N TYR A 95 3.12 -6.68 -0.78
CA TYR A 95 3.33 -7.75 0.20
C TYR A 95 2.04 -7.94 1.01
N PRO A 96 1.36 -9.10 0.88
CA PRO A 96 0.09 -9.35 1.56
C PRO A 96 0.20 -9.37 3.09
N SER A 97 1.32 -9.86 3.63
CA SER A 97 1.63 -9.84 5.06
C SER A 97 2.45 -8.61 5.44
N ARG A 98 2.26 -8.12 6.67
CA ARG A 98 3.10 -7.07 7.28
C ARG A 98 4.53 -7.56 7.50
N ASP A 99 4.69 -8.86 7.71
CA ASP A 99 6.00 -9.50 7.73
C ASP A 99 6.43 -9.72 6.28
N LYS A 100 7.42 -8.94 5.81
CA LYS A 100 8.01 -9.02 4.46
C LYS A 100 8.71 -10.37 4.15
N SER A 101 8.46 -11.39 4.96
CA SER A 101 8.90 -12.78 4.76
C SER A 101 8.03 -13.52 3.75
N ASP A 102 6.84 -13.01 3.42
CA ASP A 102 5.98 -13.57 2.38
C ASP A 102 6.45 -13.21 0.97
N GLU A 103 6.16 -14.11 0.03
CA GLU A 103 6.38 -13.92 -1.41
C GLU A 103 5.70 -12.64 -1.90
N GLY A 104 6.46 -11.78 -2.60
CA GLY A 104 5.94 -10.55 -3.17
C GLY A 104 4.97 -10.85 -4.32
N VAL A 105 3.82 -10.17 -4.31
CA VAL A 105 2.79 -10.31 -5.34
C VAL A 105 2.93 -9.17 -6.34
N LEU A 106 3.14 -9.50 -7.61
CA LEU A 106 3.10 -8.51 -8.69
C LEU A 106 1.68 -7.93 -8.79
N VAL A 107 1.54 -6.65 -8.46
CA VAL A 107 0.24 -5.95 -8.53
C VAL A 107 0.04 -5.34 -9.91
N THR A 108 1.05 -4.64 -10.40
CA THR A 108 1.11 -4.10 -11.76
C THR A 108 2.55 -4.07 -12.25
N ASP A 109 2.75 -4.28 -13.54
CA ASP A 109 4.00 -3.95 -14.21
C ASP A 109 4.15 -2.44 -14.38
N GLU A 110 5.36 -2.03 -14.76
CA GLU A 110 5.65 -0.68 -15.19
C GLU A 110 4.75 -0.29 -16.36
N LYS A 111 4.16 0.89 -16.30
CA LYS A 111 3.15 1.33 -17.26
C LYS A 111 3.15 2.84 -17.41
N VAL A 112 2.90 3.31 -18.63
CA VAL A 112 2.55 4.70 -18.92
C VAL A 112 1.05 4.89 -18.75
N TYR A 113 0.67 5.87 -17.94
CA TYR A 113 -0.70 6.22 -17.63
C TYR A 113 -1.08 7.53 -18.33
N GLU A 114 -2.02 7.44 -19.26
CA GLU A 114 -2.61 8.60 -19.94
C GLU A 114 -3.73 9.20 -19.08
N TYR A 115 -3.69 10.51 -18.89
CA TYR A 115 -4.69 11.31 -18.17
C TYR A 115 -5.26 12.48 -18.99
N GLN A 116 -4.87 12.62 -20.27
CA GLN A 116 -5.43 13.60 -21.21
C GLN A 116 -5.50 15.04 -20.65
N SER A 117 -4.50 15.43 -19.84
CA SER A 117 -4.43 16.73 -19.15
C SER A 117 -5.59 17.02 -18.18
N LYS A 118 -6.40 16.01 -17.83
CA LYS A 118 -7.39 16.11 -16.76
C LYS A 118 -6.68 15.92 -15.42
N VAL A 119 -6.27 17.04 -14.85
CA VAL A 119 -5.60 17.10 -13.55
C VAL A 119 -6.39 17.96 -12.58
N THR A 120 -6.70 17.41 -11.42
CA THR A 120 -7.23 18.18 -10.28
C THR A 120 -6.09 18.49 -9.32
N LEU A 121 -5.77 19.76 -9.15
CA LEU A 121 -4.69 20.20 -8.28
C LEU A 121 -5.28 20.72 -6.95
N ASN A 122 -4.61 20.43 -5.82
CA ASN A 122 -5.05 20.94 -4.53
C ASN A 122 -5.07 22.49 -4.53
N PRO A 123 -6.20 23.14 -4.18
CA PRO A 123 -6.28 24.59 -4.08
C PRO A 123 -5.55 25.15 -2.84
N ALA A 124 -5.34 24.33 -1.80
CA ALA A 124 -4.62 24.75 -0.60
C ALA A 124 -3.11 24.72 -0.86
N ILE A 125 -2.54 25.90 -1.14
CA ILE A 125 -1.10 26.12 -1.39
C ILE A 125 -0.35 26.29 -0.04
N GLU A 126 -1.02 26.05 1.10
CA GLU A 126 -0.56 26.46 2.43
C GLU A 126 0.17 25.36 3.21
N SER A 127 -0.05 24.06 2.93
CA SER A 127 0.62 23.00 3.69
C SER A 127 2.00 22.69 3.13
N ALA A 128 3.04 23.13 3.84
CA ALA A 128 4.46 23.00 3.51
C ALA A 128 5.01 21.57 3.39
N GLN A 129 4.19 20.53 3.52
CA GLN A 129 4.68 19.17 3.68
C GLN A 129 4.53 18.32 2.42
N ASN A 130 3.38 18.33 1.73
CA ASN A 130 3.23 17.61 0.47
C ASN A 130 2.18 18.28 -0.42
N GLU A 131 2.46 18.35 -1.72
CA GLU A 131 1.48 18.80 -2.71
C GLU A 131 0.76 17.61 -3.33
N ILE A 132 -0.53 17.79 -3.61
CA ILE A 132 -1.39 16.73 -4.15
C ILE A 132 -1.91 17.13 -5.52
N ALA A 133 -1.71 16.26 -6.50
CA ALA A 133 -2.33 16.31 -7.82
C ALA A 133 -3.08 15.00 -8.08
N ILE A 134 -4.30 15.07 -8.59
CA ILE A 134 -5.09 13.91 -8.99
C ILE A 134 -5.09 13.86 -10.52
N LEU A 135 -4.54 12.79 -11.07
CA LEU A 135 -4.57 12.51 -12.50
C LEU A 135 -5.77 11.61 -12.81
N HIS A 136 -6.65 12.07 -13.69
CA HIS A 136 -7.83 11.31 -14.08
C HIS A 136 -7.51 10.44 -15.29
N THR A 137 -7.22 9.16 -15.04
CA THR A 137 -6.92 8.20 -16.11
C THR A 137 -8.15 7.38 -16.50
N ASN A 138 -8.07 6.64 -17.60
CA ASN A 138 -9.15 5.76 -18.03
C ASN A 138 -9.38 4.56 -17.09
N ASP A 139 -8.34 4.13 -16.35
CA ASP A 139 -8.41 2.95 -15.49
C ASP A 139 -8.93 3.31 -14.08
N PHE A 140 -8.36 4.35 -13.48
CA PHE A 140 -8.66 4.87 -12.16
C PHE A 140 -7.98 6.22 -11.94
N ASP A 141 -8.44 6.98 -10.95
CA ASP A 141 -7.76 8.21 -10.52
C ASP A 141 -6.44 7.87 -9.81
N ILE A 142 -5.40 8.65 -10.10
CA ILE A 142 -4.08 8.53 -9.47
C ILE A 142 -3.80 9.80 -8.68
N THR A 143 -3.77 9.67 -7.35
CA THR A 143 -3.31 10.70 -6.45
C THR A 143 -1.78 10.69 -6.42
N LEU A 144 -1.16 11.71 -7.01
CA LEU A 144 0.25 12.02 -6.87
C LEU A 144 0.48 12.87 -5.63
N ILE A 145 1.48 12.48 -4.86
CA ILE A 145 1.92 13.19 -3.66
C ILE A 145 3.38 13.57 -3.86
N LEU A 146 3.62 14.85 -4.06
CA LEU A 146 4.95 15.39 -4.25
C LEU A 146 5.57 15.67 -2.87
N THR A 147 6.73 15.10 -2.59
CA THR A 147 7.43 15.28 -1.32
C THR A 147 8.89 15.69 -1.53
N LEU A 148 9.41 16.52 -0.64
CA LEU A 148 10.83 16.92 -0.61
C LEU A 148 11.60 16.22 0.52
N GLU A 149 10.90 15.44 1.36
CA GLU A 149 11.44 14.78 2.54
C GLU A 149 10.72 13.44 2.73
N ILE A 150 11.08 12.43 1.92
CA ILE A 150 10.37 11.14 1.94
C ILE A 150 10.44 10.42 3.31
N SER A 151 11.47 10.71 4.10
CA SER A 151 11.66 10.13 5.43
C SER A 151 10.64 10.60 6.47
N THR A 152 10.04 11.77 6.29
CA THR A 152 9.03 12.34 7.20
C THR A 152 7.61 12.07 6.73
N TYR A 153 7.45 11.59 5.49
CA TYR A 153 6.16 11.29 4.91
C TYR A 153 5.48 10.11 5.62
N GLN A 154 4.36 10.40 6.28
CA GLN A 154 3.47 9.38 6.84
C GLN A 154 2.14 9.43 6.10
N PHE A 155 1.74 8.27 5.57
CA PHE A 155 0.42 8.09 4.99
C PHE A 155 -0.32 7.01 5.75
N SER A 156 -1.59 7.30 6.05
CA SER A 156 -2.51 6.32 6.61
C SER A 156 -3.55 5.99 5.53
N PRO A 157 -3.61 4.75 5.04
CA PRO A 157 -4.65 4.35 4.11
C PRO A 157 -6.03 4.49 4.76
N THR A 158 -6.98 5.01 3.99
CA THR A 158 -8.38 5.00 4.39
C THR A 158 -9.03 3.67 4.02
N TYR A 159 -9.99 3.23 4.83
CA TYR A 159 -10.81 2.06 4.50
C TYR A 159 -11.63 2.40 3.24
N ASN A 160 -11.53 1.59 2.18
CA ASN A 160 -12.10 1.81 0.84
C ASN A 160 -11.39 2.83 -0.07
N GLN A 161 -10.05 2.90 0.00
CA GLN A 161 -9.27 3.67 -0.96
C GLN A 161 -9.56 3.22 -2.41
N LYS A 162 -10.19 4.07 -3.23
CA LYS A 162 -10.52 3.75 -4.64
C LYS A 162 -9.49 4.26 -5.63
N SER A 163 -8.83 5.38 -5.31
CA SER A 163 -7.81 6.00 -6.15
C SER A 163 -6.44 5.44 -5.81
N ALA A 164 -5.61 5.26 -6.83
CA ALA A 164 -4.22 4.88 -6.62
C ALA A 164 -3.43 6.01 -5.97
N ILE A 165 -2.37 5.68 -5.24
CA ILE A 165 -1.54 6.66 -4.56
C ILE A 165 -0.10 6.41 -4.92
N VAL A 166 0.52 7.43 -5.50
CA VAL A 166 1.93 7.44 -5.85
C VAL A 166 2.59 8.61 -5.15
N VAL A 167 3.67 8.31 -4.44
CA VAL A 167 4.54 9.33 -3.86
C VAL A 167 5.67 9.58 -4.86
N VAL A 168 5.94 10.85 -5.13
CA VAL A 168 7.05 11.28 -5.97
C VAL A 168 8.02 12.07 -5.10
N ASP A 169 9.23 11.54 -4.96
CA ASP A 169 10.33 12.20 -4.28
C ASP A 169 10.98 13.22 -5.22
N VAL A 170 10.83 14.50 -4.89
CA VAL A 170 11.36 15.62 -5.67
C VAL A 170 12.48 16.36 -4.93
N GLU A 171 13.06 15.78 -3.88
CA GLU A 171 14.16 16.39 -3.10
C GLU A 171 15.32 16.83 -4.02
N ASP A 172 15.72 15.94 -4.94
CA ASP A 172 16.79 16.17 -5.90
C ASP A 172 16.51 17.33 -6.86
N PHE A 173 15.25 17.77 -7.02
CA PHE A 173 14.92 18.90 -7.91
C PHE A 173 15.42 20.23 -7.36
N ARG A 174 15.83 20.26 -6.09
CA ARG A 174 16.54 21.40 -5.51
C ARG A 174 17.76 21.79 -6.33
N LYS A 175 18.49 20.84 -6.93
CA LYS A 175 19.67 21.13 -7.76
C LYS A 175 19.32 21.93 -9.02
N TYR A 176 18.09 21.83 -9.51
CA TYR A 176 17.58 22.55 -10.67
C TYR A 176 17.15 23.97 -10.31
N VAL A 177 16.59 24.14 -9.11
CA VAL A 177 16.16 25.44 -8.59
C VAL A 177 17.27 26.19 -7.86
N GLU A 178 18.35 25.55 -7.43
CA GLU A 178 19.48 26.22 -6.77
C GLU A 178 20.78 26.17 -7.59
N GLY A 179 20.82 25.39 -8.67
CA GLY A 179 21.99 25.20 -9.51
C GLY A 179 22.38 26.43 -10.33
N LYS A 180 23.43 26.25 -11.16
CA LYS A 180 24.01 27.30 -12.02
C LYS A 180 23.68 27.12 -13.50
N VAL A 181 22.92 26.09 -13.87
CA VAL A 181 22.67 25.71 -15.28
C VAL A 181 21.25 26.10 -15.66
N ASN A 182 21.08 26.69 -16.84
CA ASN A 182 19.79 27.01 -17.45
C ASN A 182 19.14 25.74 -18.07
N GLY A 183 17.91 25.84 -18.59
CA GLY A 183 17.22 24.69 -19.20
C GLY A 183 16.75 23.63 -18.20
N TYR A 184 16.49 24.05 -16.97
CA TYR A 184 16.11 23.14 -15.88
C TYR A 184 14.66 22.64 -15.99
N ARG A 185 13.81 23.33 -16.76
CA ARG A 185 12.41 22.94 -17.04
C ARG A 185 12.35 21.55 -17.66
N ASP A 186 13.02 21.37 -18.79
CA ASP A 186 13.03 20.10 -19.54
C ASP A 186 13.59 18.95 -18.70
N GLN A 187 14.57 19.24 -17.83
CA GLN A 187 15.16 18.26 -16.93
C GLN A 187 14.17 17.85 -15.83
N VAL A 188 13.49 18.81 -15.19
CA VAL A 188 12.45 18.53 -14.20
C VAL A 188 11.27 17.80 -14.85
N GLU A 189 10.87 18.20 -16.04
CA GLU A 189 9.79 17.58 -16.81
C GLU A 189 10.11 16.12 -17.15
N SER A 190 11.28 15.87 -17.75
CA SER A 190 11.74 14.53 -18.04
C SER A 190 11.86 13.66 -16.79
N GLU A 191 12.42 14.17 -15.70
CA GLU A 191 12.50 13.41 -14.45
C GLU A 191 11.11 13.14 -13.84
N LEU A 192 10.26 14.17 -13.76
CA LEU A 192 8.92 14.04 -13.18
C LEU A 192 8.05 13.07 -13.97
N LEU A 193 8.09 13.09 -15.31
CA LEU A 193 7.23 12.25 -16.14
C LEU A 193 7.81 10.84 -16.36
N GLU A 194 9.11 10.72 -16.59
CA GLU A 194 9.74 9.47 -17.05
C GLU A 194 10.56 8.73 -15.99
N LYS A 195 11.23 9.43 -15.08
CA LYS A 195 12.16 8.78 -14.13
C LYS A 195 11.39 7.95 -13.10
N LEU A 196 11.61 6.65 -13.13
CA LEU A 196 10.92 5.70 -12.23
C LEU A 196 11.48 5.69 -10.82
N GLY A 197 12.79 5.91 -10.67
CA GLY A 197 13.50 5.78 -9.39
C GLY A 197 13.10 6.79 -8.31
N ILE A 198 12.31 7.81 -8.67
CA ILE A 198 11.78 8.82 -7.76
C ILE A 198 10.30 8.60 -7.42
N LYS A 199 9.67 7.55 -7.97
CA LYS A 199 8.23 7.29 -7.83
C LYS A 199 8.01 6.00 -7.05
N TYR A 200 7.05 6.02 -6.14
CA TYR A 200 6.75 4.87 -5.29
C TYR A 200 5.25 4.69 -5.17
N TRP A 201 4.79 3.47 -5.42
CA TRP A 201 3.40 3.10 -5.13
C TRP A 201 3.22 3.00 -3.62
N HIS A 202 2.32 3.82 -3.11
CA HIS A 202 1.85 3.69 -1.74
C HIS A 202 0.59 2.81 -1.68
N TYR A 203 -0.26 2.92 -2.68
CA TYR A 203 -1.47 2.11 -2.83
C TYR A 203 -1.80 1.92 -4.31
N HIS A 204 -2.26 0.72 -4.68
CA HIS A 204 -2.78 0.45 -6.02
C HIS A 204 -4.17 -0.22 -5.93
N PRO A 205 -5.20 0.21 -6.68
CA PRO A 205 -6.58 -0.29 -6.54
C PRO A 205 -6.72 -1.81 -6.76
N LYS A 206 -5.89 -2.39 -7.62
CA LYS A 206 -5.86 -3.84 -7.87
C LYS A 206 -5.18 -4.67 -6.76
N GLN A 207 -4.53 -4.04 -5.77
CA GLN A 207 -3.72 -4.77 -4.80
C GLN A 207 -4.54 -5.77 -3.96
N GLU A 208 -5.74 -5.39 -3.52
CA GLU A 208 -6.59 -6.26 -2.68
C GLU A 208 -7.06 -7.49 -3.45
N GLN A 209 -7.45 -7.29 -4.71
CA GLN A 209 -7.81 -8.38 -5.60
C GLN A 209 -6.61 -9.33 -5.79
N ARG A 210 -5.43 -8.79 -6.10
CA ARG A 210 -4.21 -9.57 -6.31
C ARG A 210 -3.80 -10.36 -5.07
N PHE A 211 -3.92 -9.76 -3.89
CA PHE A 211 -3.64 -10.45 -2.63
C PHE A 211 -4.66 -11.56 -2.35
N THR A 212 -5.94 -11.31 -2.64
CA THR A 212 -6.99 -12.33 -2.51
C THR A 212 -6.74 -13.52 -3.44
N GLU A 213 -6.38 -13.28 -4.70
CA GLU A 213 -6.01 -14.30 -5.68
C GLU A 213 -4.80 -15.12 -5.20
N PHE A 214 -3.77 -14.44 -4.68
CA PHE A 214 -2.59 -15.07 -4.11
C PHE A 214 -2.94 -16.01 -2.94
N TYR A 215 -3.71 -15.53 -1.96
CA TYR A 215 -4.11 -16.36 -0.81
C TYR A 215 -4.95 -17.56 -1.24
N ARG A 216 -5.88 -17.40 -2.18
CA ARG A 216 -6.66 -18.52 -2.72
C ARG A 216 -5.77 -19.57 -3.36
N SER A 217 -4.82 -19.16 -4.20
CA SER A 217 -3.85 -20.05 -4.84
C SER A 217 -2.99 -20.78 -3.80
N ARG A 218 -2.48 -20.07 -2.79
CA ARG A 218 -1.68 -20.65 -1.70
C ARG A 218 -2.49 -21.66 -0.88
N SER A 219 -3.72 -21.34 -0.50
CA SER A 219 -4.61 -22.25 0.23
C SER A 219 -4.94 -23.50 -0.58
N GLN A 220 -5.15 -23.37 -1.90
CA GLN A 220 -5.36 -24.51 -2.79
C GLN A 220 -4.13 -25.42 -2.84
N LYS A 221 -2.92 -24.87 -3.02
CA LYS A 221 -1.66 -25.64 -3.00
C LYS A 221 -1.49 -26.42 -1.70
N ILE A 222 -1.74 -25.77 -0.55
CA ILE A 222 -1.67 -26.43 0.77
C ILE A 222 -2.70 -27.56 0.87
N LEU A 223 -3.93 -27.34 0.40
CA LEU A 223 -4.97 -28.36 0.42
C LEU A 223 -4.60 -29.57 -0.45
N PHE A 224 -4.08 -29.33 -1.66
CA PHE A 224 -3.62 -30.39 -2.54
C PHE A 224 -2.47 -31.20 -1.92
N ALA A 225 -1.46 -30.53 -1.36
CA ALA A 225 -0.34 -31.20 -0.68
C ALA A 225 -0.82 -32.06 0.51
N LYS A 226 -1.78 -31.57 1.30
CA LYS A 226 -2.39 -32.34 2.40
C LYS A 226 -3.14 -33.58 1.91
N LYS A 227 -3.89 -33.45 0.81
CA LYS A 227 -4.60 -34.60 0.20
C LYS A 227 -3.63 -35.66 -0.30
N GLU A 228 -2.56 -35.24 -0.98
CA GLU A 228 -1.51 -36.14 -1.47
C GLU A 228 -0.81 -36.88 -0.31
N GLN A 229 -0.45 -36.15 0.75
CA GLN A 229 0.16 -36.76 1.94
C GLN A 229 -0.78 -37.76 2.62
N ALA A 230 -2.07 -37.43 2.76
CA ALA A 230 -3.07 -38.33 3.34
C ALA A 230 -3.31 -39.57 2.48
N GLN A 231 -3.21 -39.46 1.16
CA GLN A 231 -3.30 -40.60 0.25
C GLN A 231 -2.09 -41.54 0.42
N ARG A 232 -0.86 -41.00 0.43
CA ARG A 232 0.35 -41.80 0.69
C ARG A 232 0.28 -42.54 2.02
N GLN A 233 -0.17 -41.87 3.09
CA GLN A 233 -0.34 -42.50 4.40
C GLN A 233 -1.38 -43.64 4.39
N ARG A 234 -2.46 -43.51 3.62
CA ARG A 234 -3.45 -44.59 3.46
C ARG A 234 -2.88 -45.77 2.68
N GLU A 235 -2.13 -45.51 1.62
CA GLU A 235 -1.47 -46.55 0.82
C GLU A 235 -0.44 -47.32 1.66
N GLU A 236 0.39 -46.62 2.45
CA GLU A 236 1.32 -47.24 3.41
C GLU A 236 0.60 -48.07 4.48
N GLN A 237 -0.50 -47.56 5.05
CA GLN A 237 -1.30 -48.31 6.03
C GLN A 237 -1.93 -49.57 5.43
N ASN A 238 -2.43 -49.51 4.20
CA ASN A 238 -3.01 -50.66 3.52
C ASN A 238 -1.95 -51.73 3.23
N GLN A 239 -0.75 -51.33 2.78
CA GLN A 239 0.37 -52.26 2.56
C GLN A 239 0.79 -52.97 3.86
N LEU A 240 0.92 -52.22 4.97
CA LEU A 240 1.23 -52.79 6.27
C LEU A 240 0.13 -53.76 6.77
N ALA A 241 -1.14 -53.48 6.50
CA ALA A 241 -2.25 -54.36 6.84
C ALA A 241 -2.21 -55.67 6.03
N GLU A 242 -1.95 -55.59 4.73
CA GLU A 242 -1.78 -56.77 3.86
C GLU A 242 -0.58 -57.64 4.30
N GLU A 243 0.56 -57.04 4.62
CA GLU A 243 1.74 -57.76 5.13
C GLU A 243 1.48 -58.42 6.50
N SER A 244 0.74 -57.72 7.39
CA SER A 244 0.31 -58.24 8.70
C SER A 244 -0.64 -59.44 8.56
N GLU A 245 -1.59 -59.39 7.64
CA GLU A 245 -2.57 -60.44 7.41
C GLU A 245 -1.91 -61.72 6.85
N LEU A 246 -0.87 -61.58 6.02
CA LEU A 246 -0.07 -62.69 5.51
C LEU A 246 0.79 -63.38 6.59
N LEU A 247 1.12 -62.69 7.69
CA LEU A 247 1.85 -63.24 8.84
C LEU A 247 0.94 -63.92 9.88
N TYR A 248 -0.39 -63.78 9.76
CA TYR A 248 -1.33 -64.41 10.67
C TYR A 248 -1.55 -65.89 10.29
N ASN A 249 -0.82 -66.79 10.95
CA ASN A 249 -0.99 -68.24 10.80
C ASN A 249 -1.99 -68.77 11.85
N PRO A 250 -3.20 -69.24 11.47
CA PRO A 250 -4.21 -69.70 12.40
C PRO A 250 -3.88 -71.13 12.89
N VAL A 251 -2.78 -71.30 13.64
CA VAL A 251 -2.34 -72.61 14.16
C VAL A 251 -2.80 -72.86 15.61
N TYR A 252 -3.35 -71.86 16.30
CA TYR A 252 -4.06 -72.09 17.58
C TYR A 252 -5.55 -71.82 17.41
N GLY A 253 -6.27 -72.87 17.01
CA GLY A 253 -7.72 -72.86 16.86
C GLY A 253 -8.44 -72.63 18.18
N PHE A 254 -9.17 -71.53 18.27
CA PHE A 254 -10.38 -71.48 19.09
C PHE A 254 -11.51 -72.12 18.28
N GLN A 255 -11.90 -73.32 18.69
CA GLN A 255 -13.07 -74.00 18.14
C GLN A 255 -14.31 -73.13 18.36
N HIS A 256 -14.91 -72.63 17.27
CA HIS A 256 -16.24 -72.05 17.30
C HIS A 256 -17.23 -73.14 17.72
N ASN A 257 -17.69 -73.08 18.97
CA ASN A 257 -18.77 -73.91 19.48
C ASN A 257 -20.12 -73.31 19.01
N PRO A 258 -20.89 -73.99 18.14
CA PRO A 258 -22.10 -73.41 17.51
C PRO A 258 -23.32 -73.35 18.44
N GLN A 259 -23.17 -73.64 19.75
CA GLN A 259 -24.29 -73.68 20.70
C GLN A 259 -24.57 -72.38 21.46
N TYR A 260 -23.80 -71.30 21.30
CA TYR A 260 -24.14 -70.01 21.90
C TYR A 260 -25.07 -69.18 20.99
N LYS A 261 -26.32 -69.61 20.87
CA LYS A 261 -27.45 -68.70 20.59
C LYS A 261 -27.92 -68.10 21.91
N SER A 262 -27.16 -67.15 22.46
CA SER A 262 -27.71 -66.20 23.44
C SER A 262 -27.41 -64.79 22.96
N LYS A 263 -28.48 -63.99 22.88
CA LYS A 263 -28.47 -62.61 22.38
C LYS A 263 -27.45 -61.77 23.17
N PRO A 264 -26.56 -60.99 22.54
CA PRO A 264 -25.79 -60.01 23.27
C PRO A 264 -26.61 -58.73 23.41
N THR A 265 -27.71 -58.77 24.17
CA THR A 265 -28.42 -57.54 24.58
C THR A 265 -27.77 -56.89 25.82
N ARG A 266 -26.59 -57.36 26.27
CA ARG A 266 -25.97 -56.86 27.51
C ARG A 266 -24.51 -56.42 27.40
N ALA A 267 -23.78 -56.80 26.35
CA ALA A 267 -22.37 -56.43 26.20
C ALA A 267 -22.13 -54.99 25.70
N PHE A 268 -23.16 -54.30 25.20
CA PHE A 268 -23.04 -52.90 24.76
C PHE A 268 -23.13 -51.89 25.91
N ARG A 269 -23.40 -52.31 27.14
CA ARG A 269 -23.38 -51.40 28.30
C ARG A 269 -22.00 -51.22 28.91
N GLU A 270 -21.07 -52.16 28.71
CA GLU A 270 -19.74 -52.08 29.35
C GLU A 270 -18.69 -51.34 28.52
N ILE A 271 -18.94 -51.07 27.22
CA ILE A 271 -18.03 -50.28 26.37
C ILE A 271 -18.30 -48.76 26.51
N ILE A 272 -19.47 -48.35 27.01
CA ILE A 272 -19.77 -46.94 27.25
C ILE A 272 -18.99 -46.41 28.48
N ASP A 273 -18.60 -47.28 29.41
CA ASP A 273 -17.87 -46.91 30.63
C ASP A 273 -16.35 -46.70 30.40
N LEU A 274 -15.83 -46.93 29.19
CA LEU A 274 -14.41 -46.73 28.86
C LEU A 274 -14.10 -45.45 28.08
N ASN A 275 -15.10 -44.63 27.77
CA ASN A 275 -14.84 -43.25 27.34
C ASN A 275 -14.71 -42.39 28.60
N PRO A 276 -13.49 -41.99 29.03
CA PRO A 276 -13.38 -41.03 30.11
C PRO A 276 -14.17 -39.80 29.70
N ALA A 277 -15.00 -39.28 30.61
CA ALA A 277 -15.72 -38.03 30.40
C ALA A 277 -14.73 -36.99 29.83
N PRO A 278 -15.13 -36.19 28.83
CA PRO A 278 -14.24 -35.25 28.16
C PRO A 278 -13.49 -34.43 29.21
N LYS A 279 -12.16 -34.40 29.12
CA LYS A 279 -11.29 -33.73 30.09
C LYS A 279 -11.77 -32.28 30.26
N GLN A 280 -12.27 -31.96 31.45
CA GLN A 280 -12.67 -30.61 31.80
C GLN A 280 -11.43 -29.84 32.25
N TYR A 281 -11.07 -28.83 31.47
CA TYR A 281 -9.98 -27.92 31.82
C TYR A 281 -10.51 -26.79 32.73
N GLU A 282 -9.69 -26.36 33.69
CA GLU A 282 -9.97 -25.21 34.57
C GLU A 282 -10.11 -23.90 33.79
N THR A 283 -9.46 -23.79 32.62
CA THR A 283 -9.50 -22.61 31.75
C THR A 283 -9.89 -23.00 30.33
N ARG A 284 -10.78 -22.23 29.73
CA ARG A 284 -11.25 -22.40 28.35
C ARG A 284 -10.82 -21.18 27.53
N TRP A 285 -10.29 -21.45 26.33
CA TRP A 285 -9.91 -20.42 25.37
C TRP A 285 -10.99 -20.26 24.30
N PHE A 286 -11.28 -19.02 23.94
CA PHE A 286 -12.29 -18.64 22.96
C PHE A 286 -11.69 -17.72 21.91
N ARG A 287 -12.20 -17.82 20.69
CA ARG A 287 -11.85 -16.93 19.58
C ARG A 287 -13.12 -16.42 18.90
N CYS A 288 -13.25 -15.10 18.78
CA CYS A 288 -14.37 -14.50 18.08
C CYS A 288 -14.26 -14.71 16.57
N GLY A 289 -15.26 -15.35 15.96
CA GLY A 289 -15.37 -15.43 14.50
C GLY A 289 -15.60 -14.07 13.83
N TYR A 290 -16.09 -13.08 14.57
CA TYR A 290 -16.40 -11.74 14.06
C TYR A 290 -15.21 -10.77 14.15
N CYS A 291 -14.70 -10.50 15.36
CA CYS A 291 -13.61 -9.55 15.58
C CYS A 291 -12.23 -10.20 15.75
N THR A 292 -12.13 -11.53 15.66
CA THR A 292 -10.90 -12.32 15.85
C THR A 292 -10.25 -12.27 17.24
N ASN A 293 -10.81 -11.48 18.18
CA ASN A 293 -10.32 -11.40 19.55
C ASN A 293 -10.27 -12.78 20.22
N MET A 294 -9.15 -13.07 20.88
CA MET A 294 -8.97 -14.27 21.69
C MET A 294 -8.98 -13.92 23.16
N TRP A 295 -9.65 -14.73 23.97
CA TRP A 295 -9.64 -14.57 25.42
C TRP A 295 -9.79 -15.91 26.09
N GLN A 296 -9.46 -15.94 27.37
CA GLN A 296 -9.66 -17.08 28.24
C GLN A 296 -10.67 -16.75 29.33
N ARG A 297 -11.45 -17.74 29.75
CA ARG A 297 -12.25 -17.68 30.99
C ARG A 297 -12.12 -18.97 31.77
N SER A 298 -12.27 -18.83 33.09
CA SER A 298 -12.37 -19.99 33.97
C SER A 298 -13.59 -20.84 33.60
N SER A 299 -13.49 -22.15 33.75
CA SER A 299 -14.63 -23.08 33.62
C SER A 299 -15.70 -22.83 34.69
N THR A 300 -15.38 -22.10 35.76
CA THR A 300 -16.38 -21.59 36.72
C THR A 300 -17.26 -20.48 36.11
N ASP A 301 -16.66 -19.62 35.29
CA ASP A 301 -17.36 -18.46 34.70
C ASP A 301 -18.10 -18.85 33.41
N VAL A 302 -17.59 -19.84 32.69
CA VAL A 302 -18.23 -20.41 31.49
C VAL A 302 -18.18 -21.94 31.57
N PRO A 303 -19.13 -22.55 32.30
CA PRO A 303 -19.24 -24.01 32.43
C PRO A 303 -19.38 -24.72 31.07
N TYR A 304 -18.98 -25.99 31.00
CA TYR A 304 -19.10 -26.81 29.78
C TYR A 304 -20.57 -27.06 29.36
N SER A 305 -21.53 -26.81 30.24
CA SER A 305 -22.96 -26.81 29.92
C SER A 305 -23.42 -25.56 29.15
N VAL A 306 -22.60 -24.50 29.11
CA VAL A 306 -22.91 -23.26 28.40
C VAL A 306 -22.52 -23.40 26.94
N THR A 307 -23.51 -23.21 26.05
CA THR A 307 -23.35 -23.31 24.60
C THR A 307 -23.09 -21.97 23.92
N GLU A 308 -23.20 -20.84 24.62
CA GLU A 308 -23.00 -19.51 24.04
C GLU A 308 -22.27 -18.56 25.01
N THR A 309 -21.34 -17.75 24.52
CA THR A 309 -20.65 -16.72 25.32
C THR A 309 -20.42 -15.43 24.53
N PRO A 310 -20.62 -14.24 25.12
CA PRO A 310 -20.38 -12.98 24.44
C PRO A 310 -18.89 -12.67 24.34
N CYS A 311 -18.48 -12.12 23.21
CA CYS A 311 -17.12 -11.61 23.03
C CYS A 311 -16.90 -10.34 23.87
N PRO A 312 -15.84 -10.27 24.70
CA PRO A 312 -15.58 -9.08 25.52
C PRO A 312 -15.20 -7.84 24.70
N SER A 313 -14.79 -8.01 23.44
CA SER A 313 -14.35 -6.91 22.58
C SER A 313 -15.48 -6.35 21.70
N CYS A 314 -16.37 -7.19 21.16
CA CYS A 314 -17.43 -6.76 20.23
C CYS A 314 -18.85 -7.15 20.65
N ASN A 315 -18.99 -7.79 21.81
CA ASN A 315 -20.25 -8.29 22.38
C ASN A 315 -21.02 -9.31 21.51
N HIS A 316 -20.40 -9.82 20.43
CA HIS A 316 -20.99 -10.84 19.58
C HIS A 316 -21.08 -12.19 20.32
N LEU A 317 -22.23 -12.85 20.25
CA LEU A 317 -22.47 -14.17 20.82
C LEU A 317 -21.76 -15.25 20.01
N ILE A 318 -20.90 -16.03 20.68
CA ILE A 318 -20.19 -17.16 20.09
C ILE A 318 -20.81 -18.45 20.57
N ARG A 319 -21.14 -19.36 19.64
CA ARG A 319 -21.51 -20.74 19.96
C ARG A 319 -20.29 -21.58 20.32
N ILE A 320 -20.35 -22.23 21.46
CA ILE A 320 -19.34 -23.12 22.03
C ILE A 320 -19.92 -24.54 21.98
N GLY A 321 -19.31 -25.43 21.21
CA GLY A 321 -19.72 -26.82 21.02
C GLY A 321 -18.53 -27.73 20.80
#